data_AF-A0A974WIL1-F1
#
_entry.id   AF-A0A974WIL1-F1
#
_cell.length_a   1.000
_cell.length_b   1.000
_cell.length_c   1.000
_cell.angle_alpha   90.00
_cell.angle_beta   90.00
_cell.angle_gamma   90.00
#
_symmetry.space_group_name_H-M   'P 1'
#
loop_
_entity.id
_entity.type
_entity.pdbx_description
1 polymer ?
#
loop_
_entity_poly.entity_id
_entity_poly.type
_entity_poly.pdbx_seq_one_letter_code
_entity_poly.pdbx_strand_id
1 'polypeptide(L)'
;MKFISIQGPAAPGFFMDNERCQRFHSLLHSMFDSQYFLTNSKYKTDIIYENSLNLNDYIINQLFKYADKPFDGKCRKHFYTSSEAKNTLEAFFIRLYHFTQRKEWYEEFIQKFDQEIRENPQNPIARHLLGCFKHIELSNFQNLYEDVLQQKKLTIDRHQTYGLLVEYLSRFNVN
;
A
#
# COMPACT_ATOMS: atom_id res chain seq x y z
N MET A 1 -17.47 3.48 1.69
CA MET A 1 -16.21 4.26 1.77
C MET A 1 -15.45 4.03 0.48
N LYS A 2 -14.88 5.04 -0.19
CA LYS A 2 -14.32 4.87 -1.55
C LYS A 2 -12.81 5.04 -1.54
N PHE A 3 -12.09 3.92 -1.37
CA PHE A 3 -10.63 3.93 -1.54
C PHE A 3 -10.27 3.76 -3.00
N ILE A 4 -9.53 4.74 -3.49
CA ILE A 4 -9.00 4.76 -4.83
C ILE A 4 -7.49 4.57 -4.73
N SER A 5 -6.90 3.76 -5.61
CA SER A 5 -5.51 3.39 -5.47
C SER A 5 -4.72 3.40 -6.77
N ILE A 6 -3.41 3.54 -6.58
CA ILE A 6 -2.33 3.37 -7.55
C ILE A 6 -1.31 2.45 -6.87
N GLN A 7 -1.22 1.19 -7.30
CA GLN A 7 -0.46 0.15 -6.57
C GLN A 7 0.38 -0.72 -7.51
N GLY A 8 1.54 -1.15 -7.05
CA GLY A 8 2.34 -2.16 -7.76
C GLY A 8 3.85 -2.08 -7.55
N PRO A 9 4.62 -3.03 -8.12
CA PRO A 9 6.08 -3.04 -8.05
C PRO A 9 6.73 -1.97 -8.96
N ALA A 10 6.01 -0.89 -9.29
CA ALA A 10 6.48 0.14 -10.21
C ALA A 10 7.64 0.99 -9.65
N ALA A 11 8.05 0.74 -8.40
CA ALA A 11 8.89 1.66 -7.65
C ALA A 11 10.29 1.91 -8.18
N PRO A 12 11.06 0.96 -8.75
CA PRO A 12 12.39 1.33 -9.24
C PRO A 12 12.36 2.47 -10.27
N GLY A 13 11.25 2.63 -11.01
CA GLY A 13 11.04 3.74 -11.93
C GLY A 13 10.44 5.01 -11.31
N PHE A 14 9.76 4.91 -10.16
CA PHE A 14 9.00 6.01 -9.53
C PHE A 14 9.42 6.31 -8.09
N PHE A 15 10.50 5.70 -7.63
CA PHE A 15 11.07 5.96 -6.32
C PHE A 15 11.56 7.39 -6.26
N MET A 16 11.09 8.11 -5.25
CA MET A 16 11.52 9.47 -4.94
C MET A 16 12.49 9.43 -3.76
N ASP A 17 13.52 10.26 -3.80
CA ASP A 17 14.30 10.57 -2.60
C ASP A 17 13.45 11.31 -1.56
N ASN A 18 14.00 11.50 -0.36
CA ASN A 18 13.27 12.09 0.76
C ASN A 18 12.71 13.48 0.43
N GLU A 19 13.49 14.33 -0.24
CA GLU A 19 13.07 15.69 -0.57
C GLU A 19 11.89 15.69 -1.54
N ARG A 20 11.98 14.92 -2.64
CA ARG A 20 10.89 14.83 -3.62
C ARG A 20 9.67 14.14 -3.04
N CYS A 21 9.86 13.13 -2.20
CA CYS A 21 8.78 12.46 -1.49
C CYS A 21 8.04 13.43 -0.55
N GLN A 22 8.74 14.28 0.21
CA GLN A 22 8.10 15.28 1.09
C GLN A 22 7.28 16.31 0.32
N ARG A 23 7.80 16.79 -0.81
CA ARG A 23 7.04 17.70 -1.69
C ARG A 23 5.79 17.01 -2.26
N PHE A 24 5.91 15.73 -2.61
CA PHE A 24 4.77 14.94 -3.08
C PHE A 24 3.73 14.68 -1.98
N HIS A 25 4.16 14.38 -0.74
CA HIS A 25 3.27 14.35 0.42
C HIS A 25 2.51 15.67 0.61
N SER A 26 3.19 16.81 0.45
CA SER A 26 2.56 18.13 0.56
C SER A 26 1.47 18.34 -0.50
N LEU A 27 1.72 17.89 -1.74
CA LEU A 27 0.72 17.89 -2.79
C LEU A 27 -0.47 16.99 -2.42
N LEU A 28 -0.24 15.73 -2.05
CA LEU A 28 -1.31 14.80 -1.67
C LEU A 28 -2.13 15.32 -0.48
N HIS A 29 -1.46 15.93 0.50
CA HIS A 29 -2.11 16.56 1.64
C HIS A 29 -3.04 17.70 1.21
N SER A 30 -2.60 18.57 0.29
CA SER A 30 -3.47 19.64 -0.26
C SER A 30 -4.68 19.12 -1.02
N MET A 31 -4.62 17.91 -1.59
CA MET A 31 -5.69 17.30 -2.37
C MET A 31 -6.68 16.51 -1.52
N PHE A 32 -6.22 15.92 -0.41
CA PHE A 32 -6.97 14.90 0.32
C PHE A 32 -7.09 15.17 1.82
N ASP A 33 -6.59 16.29 2.35
CA ASP A 33 -6.67 16.65 3.77
C ASP A 33 -6.21 15.50 4.69
N SER A 34 -5.03 14.96 4.41
CA SER A 34 -4.46 13.76 5.06
C SER A 34 -5.26 12.46 4.90
N GLN A 35 -6.30 12.38 4.06
CA GLN A 35 -7.03 11.13 3.74
C GLN A 35 -6.36 10.34 2.61
N TYR A 36 -5.03 10.17 2.71
CA TYR A 36 -4.24 9.38 1.78
C TYR A 36 -3.16 8.60 2.52
N PHE A 37 -2.75 7.50 1.95
CA PHE A 37 -1.66 6.66 2.42
C PHE A 37 -0.65 6.56 1.28
N LEU A 38 0.58 7.02 1.52
CA LEU A 38 1.68 6.91 0.58
C LEU A 38 2.77 6.03 1.20
N THR A 39 3.11 4.93 0.56
CA THR A 39 4.35 4.21 0.85
C THR A 39 5.27 4.32 -0.34
N ASN A 40 6.43 4.95 -0.13
CA ASN A 40 7.48 5.09 -1.12
C ASN A 40 8.75 4.38 -0.64
N SER A 41 9.01 3.19 -1.18
CA SER A 41 10.28 2.46 -1.00
C SER A 41 10.96 2.25 -2.35
N LYS A 42 12.22 1.82 -2.37
CA LYS A 42 12.96 1.56 -3.62
C LYS A 42 12.33 0.46 -4.48
N TYR A 43 11.45 -0.35 -3.90
CA TYR A 43 10.91 -1.56 -4.52
C TYR A 43 9.38 -1.53 -4.65
N LYS A 44 8.68 -0.67 -3.89
CA LYS A 44 7.23 -0.51 -3.97
C LYS A 44 6.79 0.95 -3.74
N THR A 45 5.94 1.44 -4.63
CA THR A 45 5.29 2.76 -4.50
C THR A 45 3.80 2.54 -4.59
N ASP A 46 3.12 2.72 -3.46
CA ASP A 46 1.67 2.56 -3.35
C ASP A 46 1.06 3.87 -2.85
N ILE A 47 -0.02 4.29 -3.51
CA ILE A 47 -0.84 5.42 -3.12
C ILE A 47 -2.27 4.90 -2.99
N ILE A 48 -2.87 5.15 -1.84
CA ILE A 48 -4.29 4.87 -1.59
C ILE A 48 -4.87 6.16 -1.04
N TYR A 49 -6.01 6.61 -1.54
CA TYR A 49 -6.63 7.83 -1.05
C TYR A 49 -8.16 7.70 -1.02
N GLU A 50 -8.78 8.49 -0.16
CA GLU A 50 -10.22 8.61 -0.07
C GLU A 50 -10.66 9.87 -0.79
N ASN A 51 -11.48 9.71 -1.83
CA ASN A 51 -12.08 10.83 -2.54
C ASN A 51 -13.32 10.37 -3.33
N SER A 52 -14.25 11.30 -3.57
CA SER A 52 -15.39 11.05 -4.45
C SER A 52 -14.96 10.89 -5.92
N LEU A 53 -13.96 11.68 -6.34
CA LEU A 53 -13.42 11.71 -7.69
C LEU A 53 -12.23 10.77 -7.86
N ASN A 54 -12.20 10.06 -8.99
CA ASN A 54 -11.02 9.30 -9.40
C ASN A 54 -10.01 10.26 -10.06
N LEU A 55 -8.91 10.52 -9.37
CA LEU A 55 -7.82 11.39 -9.76
C LEU A 55 -6.56 10.60 -10.13
N ASN A 56 -6.68 9.30 -10.40
CA ASN A 56 -5.52 8.43 -10.65
C ASN A 56 -4.63 8.95 -11.77
N ASP A 57 -5.21 9.36 -12.90
CA ASP A 57 -4.42 9.87 -14.02
C ASP A 57 -3.68 11.17 -13.67
N TYR A 58 -4.31 12.04 -12.89
CA TYR A 58 -3.66 13.26 -12.39
C TYR A 58 -2.51 12.91 -11.44
N ILE A 59 -2.74 12.06 -10.45
CA ILE A 59 -1.72 11.66 -9.47
C ILE A 59 -0.55 10.95 -10.17
N ILE A 60 -0.82 10.05 -11.11
CA ILE A 60 0.21 9.38 -11.91
C ILE A 60 1.02 10.43 -12.67
N ASN A 61 0.39 11.39 -13.35
CA ASN A 61 1.12 12.46 -14.04
C ASN A 61 2.02 13.27 -13.08
N GLN A 62 1.52 13.60 -11.88
CA GLN A 62 2.35 14.27 -10.87
C GLN A 62 3.51 13.38 -10.41
N LEU A 63 3.27 12.10 -10.14
CA LEU A 63 4.31 11.14 -9.75
C LEU A 63 5.44 11.09 -10.78
N PHE A 64 5.13 11.12 -12.07
CA PHE A 64 6.13 11.19 -13.14
C PHE A 64 7.01 12.43 -13.05
N LYS A 65 6.40 13.60 -12.79
CA LYS A 65 7.15 14.85 -12.63
C LYS A 65 8.08 14.79 -11.43
N TYR A 66 7.60 14.30 -10.29
CA TYR A 66 8.43 14.15 -9.09
C TYR A 66 9.48 13.03 -9.21
N ALA A 67 9.24 12.00 -10.02
CA ALA A 67 10.21 10.96 -10.34
C ALA A 67 11.23 11.36 -11.41
N ASP A 68 11.12 12.56 -12.00
CA ASP A 68 11.91 13.03 -13.14
C ASP A 68 11.84 12.06 -14.34
N LYS A 69 10.60 11.70 -14.72
CA LYS A 69 10.30 10.77 -15.81
C LYS A 69 9.41 11.42 -16.88
N PRO A 70 9.63 11.11 -18.16
CA PRO A 70 8.75 11.56 -19.23
C PRO A 70 7.39 10.86 -19.11
N PHE A 71 6.31 11.64 -19.11
CA PHE A 71 4.95 11.10 -19.13
C PHE A 71 4.55 10.78 -20.58
N ASP A 72 4.68 9.51 -20.97
CA ASP A 72 3.98 8.98 -22.14
C ASP A 72 2.75 8.20 -21.68
N GLY A 73 1.60 8.32 -22.35
CA GLY A 73 0.35 7.70 -21.88
C GLY A 73 0.40 6.16 -21.72
N LYS A 74 1.49 5.49 -22.14
CA LYS A 74 1.70 4.04 -21.97
C LYS A 74 2.07 3.67 -20.55
N CYS A 75 2.38 4.66 -19.72
CA CYS A 75 2.83 4.51 -18.35
C CYS A 75 1.79 3.92 -17.39
N ARG A 76 0.49 4.07 -17.70
CA ARG A 76 -0.61 3.56 -16.88
C ARG A 76 -0.54 2.04 -16.65
N LYS A 77 0.00 1.30 -17.62
CA LYS A 77 0.12 -0.17 -17.54
C LYS A 77 1.02 -0.67 -16.39
N HIS A 78 1.85 0.21 -15.83
CA HIS A 78 2.74 -0.13 -14.71
C HIS A 78 2.03 -0.09 -13.36
N PHE A 79 0.84 0.49 -13.30
CA PHE A 79 0.07 0.64 -12.08
C PHE A 79 -1.22 -0.17 -12.16
N TYR A 80 -1.56 -0.78 -11.04
CA TYR A 80 -2.93 -1.20 -10.81
C TYR A 80 -3.72 -0.06 -10.20
N THR A 81 -4.92 0.12 -10.70
CA THR A 81 -5.83 1.16 -10.23
C THR A 81 -7.19 0.57 -9.94
N SER A 82 -7.75 0.91 -8.78
CA SER A 82 -9.12 0.58 -8.38
C SER A 82 -9.80 1.83 -7.84
N SER A 83 -11.13 1.87 -7.89
CA SER A 83 -11.97 2.89 -7.24
C SER A 83 -12.96 2.32 -6.23
N GLU A 84 -12.85 1.02 -5.92
CA GLU A 84 -13.68 0.32 -4.94
C GLU A 84 -12.81 -0.06 -3.74
N ALA A 85 -13.31 0.19 -2.52
CA ALA A 85 -12.51 0.01 -1.32
C ALA A 85 -12.07 -1.44 -1.11
N LYS A 86 -12.98 -2.40 -1.32
CA LYS A 86 -12.68 -3.83 -1.22
C LYS A 86 -11.55 -4.23 -2.18
N ASN A 87 -11.68 -3.92 -3.46
CA ASN A 87 -10.69 -4.25 -4.48
C ASN A 87 -9.34 -3.56 -4.22
N THR A 88 -9.37 -2.33 -3.72
CA THR A 88 -8.18 -1.56 -3.34
C THR A 88 -7.40 -2.20 -2.20
N LEU A 89 -8.08 -2.62 -1.14
CA LEU A 89 -7.44 -3.30 0.00
C LEU A 89 -6.99 -4.71 -0.41
N GLU A 90 -7.82 -5.44 -1.15
CA GLU A 90 -7.49 -6.77 -1.67
C GLU A 90 -6.21 -6.73 -2.52
N ALA A 91 -6.13 -5.81 -3.49
CA ALA A 91 -4.97 -5.65 -4.35
C ALA A 91 -3.70 -5.24 -3.58
N PHE A 92 -3.84 -4.42 -2.54
CA PHE A 92 -2.72 -4.05 -1.66
C PHE A 92 -2.10 -5.30 -1.02
N PHE A 93 -2.92 -6.14 -0.37
CA PHE A 93 -2.44 -7.32 0.34
C PHE A 93 -1.95 -8.44 -0.58
N ILE A 94 -2.59 -8.65 -1.73
CA ILE A 94 -2.07 -9.58 -2.75
C ILE A 94 -0.67 -9.14 -3.20
N ARG A 95 -0.47 -7.85 -3.47
CA ARG A 95 0.85 -7.32 -3.90
C ARG A 95 1.88 -7.39 -2.79
N LEU A 96 1.49 -7.09 -1.56
CA LEU A 96 2.35 -7.24 -0.39
C LEU A 96 2.81 -8.68 -0.21
N TYR A 97 1.90 -9.65 -0.38
CA TYR A 97 2.25 -11.07 -0.31
C TYR A 97 3.29 -11.46 -1.37
N HIS A 98 3.15 -11.00 -2.61
CA HIS A 98 4.19 -11.24 -3.62
C HIS A 98 5.54 -10.61 -3.23
N PHE A 99 5.48 -9.49 -2.52
CA PHE A 99 6.63 -8.75 -2.07
C PHE A 99 7.35 -9.42 -0.88
N THR A 100 6.65 -10.19 -0.03
CA THR A 100 7.25 -10.95 1.08
C THR A 100 8.22 -12.04 0.60
N GLN A 101 8.11 -12.50 -0.65
CA GLN A 101 9.02 -13.46 -1.27
C GLN A 101 10.46 -12.93 -1.42
N ARG A 102 10.65 -11.61 -1.26
CA ARG A 102 11.95 -10.93 -1.26
C ARG A 102 12.15 -10.25 0.09
N LYS A 103 12.85 -10.94 1.00
CA LYS A 103 13.02 -10.53 2.41
C LYS A 103 13.49 -9.08 2.55
N GLU A 104 14.56 -8.71 1.86
CA GLU A 104 15.16 -7.37 1.94
C GLU A 104 14.18 -6.26 1.48
N TRP A 105 13.35 -6.55 0.47
CA TRP A 105 12.36 -5.59 -0.03
C TRP A 105 11.25 -5.42 1.00
N TYR A 106 10.73 -6.55 1.50
CA TYR A 106 9.67 -6.60 2.50
C TYR A 106 10.05 -5.85 3.77
N GLU A 107 11.26 -6.05 4.28
CA GLU A 107 11.76 -5.35 5.46
C GLU A 107 11.80 -3.82 5.26
N GLU A 108 12.32 -3.34 4.12
CA GLU A 108 12.33 -1.90 3.81
C GLU A 108 10.90 -1.35 3.71
N PHE A 109 9.98 -2.07 3.08
CA PHE A 109 8.58 -1.64 2.98
C PHE A 109 7.91 -1.57 4.35
N ILE A 110 8.08 -2.59 5.20
CA ILE A 110 7.48 -2.59 6.54
C ILE A 110 8.00 -1.41 7.35
N GLN A 111 9.30 -1.08 7.27
CA GLN A 111 9.84 0.11 7.92
C GLN A 111 9.15 1.40 7.43
N LYS A 112 8.91 1.53 6.12
CA LYS A 112 8.21 2.69 5.54
C LYS A 112 6.72 2.72 5.89
N PHE A 113 6.07 1.56 5.92
CA PHE A 113 4.68 1.40 6.33
C PHE A 113 4.47 1.80 7.79
N ASP A 114 5.33 1.32 8.69
CA ASP A 114 5.30 1.66 10.11
C ASP A 114 5.63 3.13 10.38
N GLN A 115 6.51 3.73 9.56
CA GLN A 115 6.76 5.16 9.58
C GLN A 115 5.48 5.94 9.24
N GLU A 116 4.85 5.64 8.11
CA GLU A 116 3.65 6.33 7.63
C GLU A 116 2.48 6.23 8.63
N ILE A 117 2.28 5.06 9.26
CA ILE A 117 1.26 4.87 10.31
C ILE A 117 1.54 5.74 11.54
N ARG A 118 2.81 5.81 11.98
CA ARG A 118 3.18 6.60 13.16
C ARG A 118 3.04 8.09 12.91
N GLU A 119 3.35 8.55 11.71
CA GLU A 119 3.22 9.95 11.31
C GLU A 119 1.75 10.35 11.11
N ASN A 120 0.89 9.42 10.68
CA ASN A 120 -0.51 9.68 10.37
C ASN A 120 -1.49 8.73 11.10
N PRO A 121 -1.51 8.70 12.45
CA PRO A 121 -2.25 7.68 13.22
C PRO A 121 -3.79 7.78 13.10
N GLN A 122 -4.31 8.95 12.70
CA GLN A 122 -5.75 9.17 12.52
C GLN A 122 -6.23 8.92 11.07
N ASN A 123 -5.31 8.62 10.16
CA ASN A 123 -5.66 8.38 8.77
C ASN A 123 -6.55 7.12 8.66
N PRO A 124 -7.74 7.22 8.05
CA PRO A 124 -8.68 6.10 7.99
C PRO A 124 -8.11 4.92 7.20
N ILE A 125 -7.40 5.19 6.10
CA ILE A 125 -6.78 4.16 5.26
C ILE A 125 -5.70 3.41 6.05
N ALA A 126 -4.81 4.13 6.73
CA ALA A 126 -3.77 3.58 7.57
C ALA A 126 -4.36 2.69 8.69
N ARG A 127 -5.44 3.13 9.33
CA ARG A 127 -6.17 2.33 10.34
C ARG A 127 -6.78 1.06 9.75
N HIS A 128 -7.36 1.13 8.56
CA HIS A 128 -7.90 -0.03 7.86
C HIS A 128 -6.81 -1.03 7.46
N LEU A 129 -5.70 -0.54 6.89
CA LEU A 129 -4.55 -1.37 6.54
C LEU A 129 -3.96 -2.04 7.78
N LEU A 130 -3.73 -1.27 8.87
CA LEU A 130 -3.24 -1.81 10.13
C LEU A 130 -4.19 -2.86 10.72
N GLY A 131 -5.50 -2.63 10.65
CA GLY A 131 -6.51 -3.60 11.09
C GLY A 131 -6.45 -4.91 10.30
N CYS A 132 -6.35 -4.83 8.97
CA CYS A 132 -6.14 -6.00 8.10
C CYS A 132 -4.83 -6.73 8.44
N PHE A 133 -3.71 -5.99 8.61
CA PHE A 133 -2.42 -6.55 9.01
C PHE A 133 -2.54 -7.31 10.32
N LYS A 134 -3.08 -6.66 11.37
CA LYS A 134 -3.30 -7.29 12.68
C LYS A 134 -4.23 -8.48 12.60
N HIS A 135 -5.25 -8.47 11.75
CA HIS A 135 -6.15 -9.61 11.58
C HIS A 135 -5.44 -10.79 10.90
N ILE A 136 -4.67 -10.53 9.84
CA ILE A 136 -3.85 -11.55 9.18
C ILE A 136 -2.82 -12.10 10.15
N GLU A 137 -2.20 -11.24 10.96
CA GLU A 137 -1.30 -11.63 12.03
C GLU A 137 -2.04 -12.49 13.06
N LEU A 138 -3.03 -11.97 13.80
CA LEU A 138 -3.77 -12.71 14.82
C LEU A 138 -4.31 -14.07 14.36
N SER A 139 -4.84 -14.14 13.13
CA SER A 139 -5.35 -15.38 12.56
C SER A 139 -4.24 -16.34 12.08
N ASN A 140 -3.00 -15.88 11.95
CA ASN A 140 -1.78 -16.67 11.71
C ASN A 140 -0.90 -16.83 12.97
N PHE A 141 -1.23 -16.20 14.11
CA PHE A 141 -0.32 -15.96 15.24
C PHE A 141 -0.29 -17.04 16.32
N GLN A 142 -0.73 -18.26 16.02
CA GLN A 142 -0.24 -19.41 16.79
C GLN A 142 1.12 -19.92 16.26
N ASN A 143 1.53 -19.53 15.03
CA ASN A 143 2.79 -20.00 14.41
C ASN A 143 3.74 -18.88 13.94
N LEU A 144 3.26 -17.65 13.67
CA LEU A 144 4.06 -16.62 12.97
C LEU A 144 5.10 -15.89 13.84
N TYR A 145 4.85 -15.70 15.13
CA TYR A 145 5.74 -14.92 16.01
C TYR A 145 7.02 -15.69 16.37
N GLU A 146 6.93 -17.02 16.51
CA GLU A 146 8.10 -17.88 16.76
C GLU A 146 8.98 -18.07 15.51
N ASP A 147 8.40 -18.15 14.31
CA ASP A 147 9.15 -18.31 13.06
C ASP A 147 9.90 -17.03 12.62
N VAL A 148 9.37 -15.84 12.96
CA VAL A 148 10.02 -14.55 12.69
C VAL A 148 11.22 -14.32 13.63
N LEU A 149 11.16 -14.73 14.89
CA LEU A 149 12.31 -14.72 15.81
C LEU A 149 13.36 -15.80 15.46
N GLN A 150 12.97 -16.87 14.76
CA GLN A 150 13.86 -17.98 14.36
C GLN A 150 14.37 -17.94 12.90
N GLN A 151 14.25 -16.80 12.20
CA GLN A 151 14.75 -16.63 10.81
C GLN A 151 14.23 -17.67 9.78
N LYS A 152 13.06 -18.29 9.99
CA LYS A 152 12.47 -19.17 8.97
C LYS A 152 11.47 -18.41 8.12
N LYS A 153 11.65 -18.53 6.80
CA LYS A 153 10.84 -17.93 5.74
C LYS A 153 9.34 -18.05 6.03
N LEU A 154 8.66 -16.90 5.99
CA LEU A 154 7.23 -16.81 5.76
C LEU A 154 6.84 -17.62 4.52
N THR A 155 6.15 -18.74 4.73
CA THR A 155 5.43 -19.43 3.65
C THR A 155 3.94 -19.39 4.00
N ILE A 156 3.37 -18.19 4.07
CA ILE A 156 1.91 -18.07 4.16
C ILE A 156 1.36 -18.50 2.79
N ASP A 157 0.36 -19.38 2.75
CA ASP A 157 -0.30 -19.75 1.48
C ASP A 157 -1.16 -18.57 0.99
N ARG A 158 -1.16 -18.33 -0.33
CA ARG A 158 -2.02 -17.37 -1.02
C ARG A 158 -3.50 -17.59 -0.67
N HIS A 159 -3.94 -18.84 -0.56
CA HIS A 159 -5.34 -19.16 -0.26
C HIS A 159 -5.72 -18.82 1.18
N GLN A 160 -4.81 -19.04 2.14
CA GLN A 160 -5.03 -18.72 3.55
C GLN A 160 -5.02 -17.21 3.79
N THR A 161 -4.02 -16.49 3.26
CA THR A 161 -3.95 -15.01 3.37
C THR A 161 -5.19 -14.35 2.78
N TYR A 162 -5.62 -14.86 1.62
CA TYR A 162 -6.81 -14.36 0.93
C TYR A 162 -8.10 -14.67 1.71
N GLY A 163 -8.24 -15.89 2.25
CA GLY A 163 -9.38 -16.26 3.08
C GLY A 163 -9.54 -15.35 4.31
N LEU A 164 -8.44 -15.10 5.03
CA LEU A 164 -8.42 -14.23 6.20
C LEU A 164 -8.74 -12.77 5.85
N LEU A 165 -8.22 -12.28 4.73
CA LEU A 165 -8.53 -10.93 4.25
C LEU A 165 -10.01 -10.79 3.86
N VAL A 166 -10.57 -11.76 3.14
CA VAL A 166 -11.99 -11.77 2.75
C VAL A 166 -12.89 -11.84 3.98
N GLU A 167 -12.54 -12.67 4.96
CA GLU A 167 -13.22 -12.75 6.26
C GLU A 167 -13.21 -11.40 6.98
N TYR A 168 -12.06 -10.74 7.09
CA TYR A 168 -11.97 -9.40 7.67
C TYR A 168 -12.84 -8.40 6.92
N LEU A 169 -12.68 -8.28 5.60
CA LEU A 169 -13.40 -7.29 4.79
C LEU A 169 -14.93 -7.50 4.85
N SER A 170 -15.39 -8.75 4.93
CA SER A 170 -16.82 -9.07 5.06
C SER A 170 -17.42 -8.74 6.44
N ARG A 171 -16.63 -8.81 7.51
CA ARG A 171 -17.09 -8.51 8.88
C ARG A 171 -17.16 -7.01 9.19
N PHE A 172 -16.30 -6.22 8.57
CA PHE A 172 -16.14 -4.81 8.89
C PHE A 172 -16.85 -3.84 7.93
N ASN A 173 -17.84 -4.32 7.16
CA ASN A 173 -18.67 -3.51 6.25
C ASN A 173 -17.87 -2.51 5.41
N VAL A 174 -16.74 -2.96 4.85
CA VAL A 174 -16.02 -2.19 3.83
C VAL A 174 -16.81 -2.32 2.52
N ASN A 175 -17.94 -1.60 2.45
CA ASN A 175 -18.75 -1.39 1.25
C ASN A 175 -18.26 -0.16 0.47
#